data_AF-A0A377HEA1-F1
#
_entry.id   AF-A0A377HEA1-F1
#
_cell.length_a   1.000
_cell.length_b   1.000
_cell.length_c   1.000
_cell.angle_alpha   90.00
_cell.angle_beta   90.00
_cell.angle_gamma   90.00
#
_symmetry.space_group_name_H-M   'P 1'
#
loop_
_entity.id
_entity.type
_entity.pdbx_description
1 polymer ?
#
loop_
_entity_poly.entity_id
_entity_poly.type
_entity_poly.pdbx_seq_one_letter_code
_entity_poly.pdbx_strand_id
1 'polypeptide(L)'
;MVTLKAHILPHPDLQPPGCRGSPDNAACEGFFGRLKTEMYYGRKWSGITPEKFMQQVDAYIRWYNERRIKLSLGAVSPKMYRQQCGLE
;
A
#
# COMPACT_ATOMS: atom_id res chain seq x y z
N MET A 1 -8.94 -1.56 -16.41
CA MET A 1 -8.18 -0.72 -15.46
C MET A 1 -9.03 0.31 -14.70
N VAL A 2 -10.36 0.16 -14.69
CA VAL A 2 -11.28 0.86 -13.76
C VAL A 2 -11.67 -0.07 -12.58
N THR A 3 -11.35 -1.36 -12.69
CA THR A 3 -11.92 -2.43 -11.87
C THR A 3 -11.19 -2.71 -10.54
N LEU A 4 -9.97 -2.20 -10.33
CA LEU A 4 -9.25 -2.40 -9.07
C LEU A 4 -9.59 -1.36 -7.99
N LYS A 5 -10.28 -0.26 -8.35
CA LYS A 5 -10.92 0.64 -7.38
C LYS A 5 -12.19 0.01 -6.78
N ALA A 6 -12.86 -0.89 -7.49
CA ALA A 6 -14.18 -1.42 -7.12
C ALA A 6 -14.15 -2.58 -6.10
N HIS A 7 -13.01 -3.26 -5.93
CA HIS A 7 -12.91 -4.44 -5.04
C HIS A 7 -12.15 -4.20 -3.73
N ILE A 8 -11.46 -3.06 -3.58
CA ILE A 8 -10.64 -2.75 -2.39
C ILE A 8 -11.11 -1.49 -1.67
N LEU A 9 -11.81 -0.58 -2.35
CA LEU A 9 -12.40 0.61 -1.74
C LEU A 9 -13.89 0.65 -2.06
N PRO A 10 -14.78 0.98 -1.10
CA PRO A 10 -16.18 1.19 -1.41
C PRO A 10 -16.31 2.31 -2.45
N HIS A 11 -17.23 2.10 -3.40
CA HIS A 11 -17.59 3.03 -4.48
C HIS A 11 -17.66 4.49 -3.96
N PRO A 12 -17.23 5.50 -4.73
CA PRO A 12 -17.19 6.90 -4.27
C PRO A 12 -18.56 7.48 -3.86
N ASP A 13 -19.66 6.81 -4.23
CA ASP A 13 -21.04 7.11 -3.86
C ASP A 13 -21.56 6.33 -2.63
N LEU A 14 -20.76 5.41 -2.06
CA LEU A 14 -21.09 4.58 -0.89
C LEU A 14 -20.27 4.95 0.35
N GLN A 15 -19.55 6.08 0.33
CA GLN A 15 -18.77 6.55 1.48
C GLN A 15 -19.58 7.58 2.28
N PRO A 16 -19.82 7.34 3.58
CA PRO A 16 -20.59 8.26 4.41
C PRO A 16 -19.92 9.65 4.44
N PRO A 17 -20.70 10.74 4.49
CA PRO A 17 -20.18 12.11 4.54
C PRO A 17 -19.42 12.33 5.85
N GLY A 18 -18.12 12.04 5.82
CA GLY A 18 -17.22 12.03 6.97
C GLY A 18 -15.92 11.28 6.71
N CYS A 19 -15.92 10.32 5.78
CA CYS A 19 -14.72 9.57 5.39
C CYS A 19 -13.97 10.17 4.19
N ARG A 20 -14.52 11.22 3.57
CA ARG A 20 -13.93 11.91 2.42
C ARG A 20 -12.83 12.86 2.91
N GLY A 21 -11.68 12.29 3.29
CA GLY A 21 -10.53 13.03 3.84
C GLY A 21 -9.97 12.52 5.17
N SER A 22 -10.41 11.34 5.66
CA SER A 22 -9.82 10.75 6.87
C SER A 22 -8.31 10.48 6.67
N PRO A 23 -7.47 10.68 7.70
CA PRO A 23 -6.03 10.38 7.64
C PRO A 23 -5.73 8.97 7.12
N ASP A 24 -6.60 8.03 7.43
CA ASP A 24 -6.52 6.62 7.00
C ASP A 24 -6.69 6.47 5.49
N ASN A 25 -7.61 7.23 4.89
CA ASN A 25 -7.82 7.22 3.44
C ASN A 25 -6.62 7.85 2.73
N ALA A 26 -6.07 8.95 3.25
CA ALA A 26 -4.87 9.58 2.70
C ALA A 26 -3.63 8.69 2.82
N ALA A 27 -3.46 7.98 3.94
CA ALA A 27 -2.38 7.02 4.13
C ALA A 27 -2.49 5.84 3.14
N CYS A 28 -3.70 5.32 2.94
CA CYS A 28 -4.00 4.28 1.96
C CYS A 28 -3.74 4.76 0.53
N GLU A 29 -4.19 5.96 0.15
CA GLU A 29 -3.93 6.55 -1.17
C GLU A 29 -2.43 6.69 -1.44
N GLY A 30 -1.66 7.16 -0.45
CA GLY A 30 -0.20 7.25 -0.55
C GLY A 30 0.47 5.88 -0.72
N PHE A 31 0.01 4.86 -0.01
CA PHE A 31 0.52 3.50 -0.16
C PHE A 31 0.22 2.92 -1.55
N PHE A 32 -1.05 3.00 -2.00
CA PHE A 32 -1.45 2.45 -3.30
C PHE A 32 -0.83 3.21 -4.48
N GLY A 33 -0.60 4.52 -4.34
CA GLY A 33 0.16 5.28 -5.32
C GLY A 33 1.57 4.72 -5.51
N ARG A 34 2.27 4.44 -4.40
CA ARG A 34 3.62 3.87 -4.45
C ARG A 34 3.65 2.43 -4.95
N LEU A 35 2.72 1.58 -4.49
CA LEU A 35 2.59 0.21 -4.99
C LEU A 35 2.46 0.20 -6.52
N LYS A 36 1.63 1.09 -7.08
CA LYS A 36 1.47 1.19 -8.53
C LYS A 36 2.76 1.61 -9.22
N THR A 37 3.43 2.64 -8.72
CA THR A 37 4.67 3.16 -9.36
C THR A 37 5.86 2.24 -9.22
N GLU A 38 6.08 1.67 -8.04
CA GLU A 38 7.30 0.91 -7.71
C GLU A 38 7.19 -0.58 -8.09
N MET A 39 5.99 -1.16 -8.02
CA MET A 39 5.77 -2.59 -8.27
C MET A 39 5.05 -2.86 -9.59
N TYR A 40 4.00 -2.08 -9.91
CA TYR A 40 3.10 -2.40 -11.03
C TYR A 40 3.53 -1.80 -12.37
N TYR A 41 3.85 -0.50 -12.42
CA TYR A 41 4.23 0.21 -13.63
C TYR A 41 5.63 -0.20 -14.10
N GLY A 42 5.83 -0.27 -15.42
CA GLY A 42 7.10 -0.71 -16.03
C GLY A 42 7.27 -2.23 -16.13
N ARG A 43 6.30 -3.04 -15.66
CA ARG A 43 6.31 -4.51 -15.82
C ARG A 43 5.19 -4.98 -16.75
N LYS A 44 5.49 -6.04 -17.51
CA LYS A 44 4.47 -6.78 -18.27
C LYS A 44 3.86 -7.85 -17.36
N TRP A 45 2.54 -7.80 -17.22
CA TRP A 45 1.77 -8.75 -16.42
C TRP A 45 1.07 -9.83 -17.27
N SER A 46 1.33 -9.84 -18.58
CA SER A 46 0.83 -10.86 -19.50
C SER A 46 1.34 -12.24 -19.10
N GLY A 47 0.42 -13.17 -18.84
CA GLY A 47 0.75 -14.55 -18.45
C GLY A 47 1.00 -14.77 -16.95
N ILE A 48 0.87 -13.74 -16.11
CA ILE A 48 0.93 -13.88 -14.66
C ILE A 48 -0.43 -14.36 -14.13
N THR A 49 -0.44 -15.43 -13.33
CA THR A 49 -1.65 -15.90 -12.68
C THR A 49 -2.04 -14.95 -11.52
N PRO A 50 -3.34 -14.87 -11.17
CA PRO A 50 -3.80 -14.08 -10.02
C PRO A 50 -3.09 -14.44 -8.72
N GLU A 51 -2.83 -15.73 -8.49
CA GLU A 51 -2.07 -16.23 -7.33
C GLU A 51 -0.65 -15.67 -7.29
N LYS A 52 0.05 -15.67 -8.44
CA LYS A 52 1.40 -15.14 -8.51
C LYS A 52 1.42 -13.62 -8.34
N PHE A 53 0.40 -12.93 -8.85
CA PHE A 53 0.23 -11.51 -8.61
C PHE A 53 0.03 -11.21 -7.11
N MET A 54 -0.84 -11.95 -6.42
CA MET A 54 -1.06 -11.80 -4.98
C MET A 54 0.21 -12.03 -4.17
N GLN A 55 1.02 -13.04 -4.52
CA GLN A 55 2.33 -13.26 -3.87
C GLN A 55 3.27 -12.07 -4.03
N GLN A 56 3.29 -11.40 -5.20
CA GLN A 56 4.14 -10.24 -5.42
C GLN A 56 3.66 -9.02 -4.62
N VAL A 57 2.35 -8.85 -4.50
CA VAL A 57 1.76 -7.80 -3.66
C VAL A 57 2.09 -8.04 -2.19
N ASP A 58 1.94 -9.27 -1.70
CA ASP A 58 2.27 -9.66 -0.32
C ASP A 58 3.75 -9.42 -0.01
N ALA A 59 4.64 -9.84 -0.91
CA ALA A 59 6.08 -9.59 -0.78
C ALA A 59 6.40 -8.08 -0.73
N TYR A 60 5.73 -7.27 -1.55
CA TYR A 60 5.90 -5.81 -1.52
C TYR A 60 5.41 -5.22 -0.20
N ILE A 61 4.26 -5.66 0.32
CA ILE A 61 3.72 -5.20 1.61
C ILE A 61 4.69 -5.51 2.75
N ARG A 62 5.23 -6.73 2.81
CA ARG A 62 6.25 -7.11 3.81
C ARG A 62 7.49 -6.22 3.69
N TRP A 63 8.02 -6.06 2.48
CA TRP A 63 9.17 -5.18 2.25
C TRP A 63 8.87 -3.73 2.68
N TYR A 64 7.69 -3.21 2.35
CA TYR A 64 7.25 -1.86 2.71
C TYR A 64 7.21 -1.65 4.23
N ASN A 65 6.74 -2.63 4.98
CA ASN A 65 6.62 -2.54 6.43
C ASN A 65 7.93 -2.80 7.17
N GLU A 66 8.75 -3.73 6.67
CA GLU A 66 9.89 -4.26 7.43
C GLU A 66 11.23 -3.70 6.99
N ARG A 67 11.37 -3.33 5.70
CA ARG A 67 12.66 -3.02 5.08
C ARG A 67 12.75 -1.66 4.44
N ARG A 68 11.61 -1.02 4.12
CA ARG A 68 11.62 0.29 3.47
C ARG A 68 12.18 1.36 4.40
N ILE A 69 13.29 1.97 4.02
CA ILE A 69 13.89 3.07 4.78
C ILE A 69 13.10 4.36 4.57
N LYS A 70 12.67 4.98 5.67
CA LYS A 70 12.05 6.31 5.67
C LYS A 70 12.97 7.30 6.37
N LEU A 71 13.47 8.28 5.63
CA LEU A 71 14.26 9.38 6.19
C LEU A 71 13.47 10.15 7.26
N SER A 72 12.16 10.33 7.05
CA SER A 72 11.27 10.97 8.02
C SER A 72 11.14 10.23 9.35
N LEU A 73 11.54 8.96 9.42
CA LEU A 73 11.55 8.16 10.65
C LEU A 73 12.95 8.07 11.28
N GLY A 74 13.93 8.84 10.81
CA GLY A 74 15.33 8.73 11.25
C GLY A 74 16.12 7.70 10.45
N ALA A 75 15.82 7.54 9.16
CA ALA A 75 16.47 6.59 8.25
C ALA A 75 16.35 5.12 8.69
N VAL A 76 15.24 4.76 9.36
CA VAL A 76 14.91 3.38 9.74
C VAL A 76 13.66 2.87 9.04
N SER A 77 13.40 1.57 9.15
CA SER A 77 12.16 0.96 8.63
C SER A 77 10.98 1.18 9.58
N PRO A 78 9.72 1.14 9.10
CA PRO A 78 8.54 1.28 9.96
C PRO A 78 8.49 0.27 11.11
N LYS A 79 8.95 -0.97 10.89
CA LYS A 79 9.09 -1.98 11.94
C LYS A 79 10.10 -1.54 12.99
N MET A 80 11.30 -1.15 12.58
CA MET A 80 12.35 -0.70 13.50
C MET A 80 11.91 0.54 14.30
N TYR A 81 11.20 1.47 13.66
CA TYR A 81 10.63 2.63 14.34
C TYR A 81 9.62 2.23 15.42
N ARG A 82 8.71 1.28 15.14
CA ARG A 82 7.77 0.76 16.15
C ARG A 82 8.49 0.12 17.34
N GLN A 83 9.55 -0.64 17.08
CA GLN A 83 10.38 -1.25 18.12
C GLN A 83 11.08 -0.18 18.99
N GLN A 84 11.65 0.85 18.36
CA GLN A 84 12.28 1.97 19.08
C GLN A 84 11.28 2.78 19.91
N CYS A 85 10.01 2.84 19.50
CA CYS A 85 8.94 3.52 20.23
C CYS A 85 8.20 2.63 21.25
N GLY A 86 8.54 1.34 21.37
CA GLY A 86 7.88 0.41 22.28
C GLY A 86 6.43 0.08 21.92
N LEU A 87 6.07 0.15 20.63
CA LEU A 87 4.71 -0.04 20.10
C LEU A 87 4.52 -1.45 19.48
N GLU A 88 5.11 -2.49 20.09
CA GLU A 88 5.03 -3.87 19.58
C GLU A 88 3.65 -4.51 19.72
#